data_AF-A0A8T5I718-F1
#
_entry.id   AF-A0A8T5I718-F1
#
_cell.length_a   1.000
_cell.length_b   1.000
_cell.length_c   1.000
_cell.angle_alpha   90.00
_cell.angle_beta   90.00
_cell.angle_gamma   90.00
#
_symmetry.space_group_name_H-M   'P 1'
#
loop_
_entity.id
_entity.type
_entity.pdbx_description
1 polymer ?
#
loop_
_entity_poly.entity_id
_entity_poly.type
_entity_poly.pdbx_seq_one_letter_code
_entity_poly.pdbx_strand_id
1 'polypeptide(L)'
;MDWELIKITIWPILLTVIALIVDNWLVINTCKKIGYSTMYKDGPKTDREFLKKMETLCLKAREGVNRNYKSNIISLEQSMEIKTEIDELRSNLRHGPRGKLQKLGYLKRRKLVKLDSLVIKLMDTIISDLESKNNQELISKCSILIKETNDALTRRTRLVANTGD
;
A
#
# COMPACT_ATOMS: atom_id res chain seq x y z
N MET A 1 22.40 38.78 33.80
CA MET A 1 22.11 38.30 32.43
C MET A 1 20.77 37.61 32.51
N ASP A 2 19.72 38.36 32.15
CA ASP A 2 18.36 38.08 32.62
C ASP A 2 17.73 36.94 31.83
N TRP A 3 17.81 35.76 32.45
CA TRP A 3 17.17 34.53 31.98
C TRP A 3 15.67 34.70 31.66
N GLU A 4 15.02 35.66 32.32
CA GLU A 4 13.62 36.01 32.09
C GLU A 4 13.40 36.69 30.72
N LEU A 5 14.32 37.56 30.28
CA LEU A 5 14.21 38.24 28.98
C LEU A 5 14.39 37.27 27.80
N ILE A 6 15.25 36.27 27.99
CA ILE A 6 15.53 35.21 27.01
C ILE A 6 14.31 34.29 26.85
N LYS A 7 13.61 33.94 27.93
CA LYS A 7 12.36 33.17 27.86
C LYS A 7 11.27 33.92 27.11
N ILE A 8 11.09 35.21 27.37
CA ILE A 8 10.02 36.03 26.78
C ILE A 8 10.19 36.18 25.27
N THR A 9 11.43 36.23 24.78
CA THR A 9 11.71 36.48 23.35
C THR A 9 11.88 35.19 22.55
N ILE A 10 12.48 34.14 23.12
CA ILE A 10 12.76 32.89 22.40
C ILE A 10 11.54 31.96 22.38
N TRP A 11 10.75 31.92 23.46
CA TRP A 11 9.60 31.01 23.55
C TRP A 11 8.52 31.23 22.47
N PRO A 12 8.12 32.47 22.14
CA PRO A 12 7.17 32.73 21.05
C PRO A 12 7.74 32.36 19.67
N ILE A 13 9.06 32.57 19.47
CA ILE A 13 9.73 32.23 18.22
C ILE A 13 9.82 30.70 18.06
N LEU A 14 10.13 29.98 19.14
CA LEU A 14 10.17 28.53 19.13
C LEU A 14 8.77 27.93 18.86
N LEU A 15 7.73 28.48 19.48
CA LEU A 15 6.34 28.08 19.26
C LEU A 15 5.90 28.31 17.81
N THR A 16 6.25 29.45 17.21
CA THR A 16 5.90 29.73 15.81
C THR A 16 6.63 28.81 14.85
N VAL A 17 7.92 28.50 15.10
CA VAL A 17 8.69 27.54 14.29
C VAL A 17 8.11 26.12 14.42
N ILE A 18 7.75 25.67 15.63
CA ILE A 18 7.12 24.36 15.84
C ILE A 18 5.76 24.28 15.13
N ALA A 19 4.94 25.33 15.24
CA ALA A 19 3.65 25.39 14.55
C ALA A 19 3.82 25.30 13.03
N LEU A 20 4.80 26.02 12.46
CA LEU A 20 5.12 25.96 11.03
C LEU A 20 5.58 24.56 10.59
N ILE A 21 6.38 23.87 11.40
CA ILE A 21 6.81 22.49 11.11
C ILE A 21 5.62 21.53 11.16
N VAL A 22 4.74 21.67 12.15
CA VAL A 22 3.53 20.84 12.28
C VAL A 22 2.58 21.08 11.12
N ASP A 23 2.34 22.33 10.73
CA ASP A 23 1.49 22.69 9.60
C ASP A 23 2.08 22.17 8.29
N ASN A 24 3.39 22.31 8.07
CA ASN A 24 4.02 21.79 6.88
C ASN A 24 4.01 20.25 6.85
N TRP A 25 4.16 19.58 8.00
CA TRP A 25 3.99 18.13 8.11
C TRP A 25 2.55 17.69 7.87
N LEU A 26 1.57 18.45 8.36
CA LEU A 26 0.14 18.21 8.16
C LEU A 26 -0.22 18.40 6.68
N VAL A 27 0.27 19.47 6.04
CA VAL A 27 0.11 19.74 4.61
C VAL A 27 0.78 18.65 3.78
N ILE A 28 2.00 18.23 4.10
CA ILE A 28 2.67 17.11 3.41
C ILE A 28 1.89 15.80 3.58
N ASN A 29 1.37 15.51 4.78
CA ASN A 29 0.54 14.32 5.02
C ASN A 29 -0.82 14.41 4.32
N THR A 30 -1.39 15.60 4.21
CA THR A 30 -2.66 15.85 3.53
C THR A 30 -2.47 15.80 2.02
N CYS A 31 -1.41 16.37 1.46
CA CYS A 31 -1.01 16.25 0.06
C CYS A 31 -0.62 14.80 -0.30
N LYS A 32 0.02 14.05 0.62
CA LYS A 32 0.19 12.60 0.48
C LYS A 32 -1.18 11.92 0.41
N LYS A 33 -2.09 12.16 1.36
CA LYS A 33 -3.47 11.61 1.34
C LYS A 33 -4.25 11.98 0.07
N ILE A 34 -4.14 13.21 -0.43
CA ILE A 34 -4.83 13.71 -1.63
C ILE A 34 -4.19 13.12 -2.90
N GLY A 35 -2.86 13.09 -3.00
CA GLY A 35 -2.15 12.48 -4.12
C GLY A 35 -2.38 10.97 -4.22
N TYR A 36 -2.57 10.30 -3.07
CA TYR A 36 -2.95 8.89 -3.03
C TYR A 36 -4.44 8.66 -3.37
N SER A 37 -5.36 9.58 -3.03
CA SER A 37 -6.79 9.38 -3.35
C SER A 37 -7.13 9.73 -4.81
N THR A 38 -6.44 10.70 -5.42
CA THR A 38 -6.65 11.07 -6.82
C THR A 38 -6.08 10.04 -7.80
N MET A 39 -4.91 9.46 -7.50
CA MET A 39 -4.27 8.46 -8.38
C MET A 39 -5.14 7.22 -8.65
N TYR A 40 -5.99 6.78 -7.72
CA TYR A 40 -6.80 5.57 -7.96
C TYR A 40 -8.25 5.85 -8.31
N LYS A 41 -8.66 7.13 -8.30
CA LYS A 41 -9.90 7.57 -8.94
C LYS A 41 -9.71 7.59 -10.47
N ASP A 42 -8.54 8.04 -10.92
CA ASP A 42 -8.18 8.14 -12.34
C ASP A 42 -7.36 6.93 -12.84
N GLY A 43 -6.82 6.12 -11.92
CA GLY A 43 -5.94 4.99 -12.21
C GLY A 43 -4.46 5.37 -12.30
N PRO A 44 -3.55 4.38 -12.20
CA PRO A 44 -2.13 4.63 -12.35
C PRO A 44 -1.83 5.20 -13.74
N LYS A 45 -0.97 6.23 -13.82
CA LYS A 45 -0.58 6.83 -15.11
C LYS A 45 0.23 5.84 -15.94
N THR A 46 0.96 4.96 -15.27
CA THR A 46 1.78 3.92 -15.88
C THR A 46 1.72 2.61 -15.09
N ASP A 47 1.93 1.49 -15.77
CA ASP A 47 2.07 0.16 -15.14
C ASP A 47 3.17 0.14 -14.07
N ARG A 48 4.23 0.95 -14.26
CA ARG A 48 5.33 1.10 -13.31
C ARG A 48 4.91 1.71 -11.98
N GLU A 49 3.99 2.67 -11.98
CA GLU A 49 3.47 3.28 -10.75
C GLU A 49 2.66 2.26 -9.94
N PHE A 50 1.81 1.49 -10.62
CA PHE A 50 1.07 0.39 -10.01
C PHE A 50 2.02 -0.64 -9.38
N LEU A 51 3.03 -1.10 -10.15
CA LEU A 51 4.03 -2.05 -9.67
C LEU A 51 4.73 -1.55 -8.40
N LYS A 52 5.24 -0.30 -8.41
CA LYS A 52 5.93 0.28 -7.25
C LYS A 52 5.04 0.34 -6.01
N LYS A 53 3.76 0.69 -6.18
CA LYS A 53 2.79 0.66 -5.08
C LYS A 53 2.61 -0.74 -4.55
N MET A 54 2.36 -1.71 -5.42
CA MET A 54 2.11 -3.09 -5.01
C MET A 54 3.31 -3.73 -4.33
N GLU A 55 4.53 -3.47 -4.80
CA GLU A 55 5.76 -3.90 -4.11
C GLU A 55 5.83 -3.35 -2.69
N THR A 56 5.49 -2.08 -2.51
CA THR A 56 5.45 -1.44 -1.19
C THR A 56 4.42 -2.10 -0.28
N LEU A 57 3.24 -2.43 -0.80
CA LEU A 57 2.19 -3.11 -0.03
C LEU A 57 2.58 -4.54 0.36
N CYS A 58 3.19 -5.30 -0.56
CA CYS A 58 3.68 -6.64 -0.26
C CYS A 58 4.75 -6.62 0.85
N LEU A 59 5.67 -5.66 0.81
CA LEU A 59 6.67 -5.48 1.87
C LEU A 59 6.02 -5.16 3.23
N LYS A 60 5.06 -4.24 3.25
CA LYS A 60 4.32 -3.90 4.48
C LYS A 60 3.54 -5.08 5.04
N ALA A 61 2.85 -5.84 4.19
CA ALA A 61 2.15 -7.04 4.61
C ALA A 61 3.13 -8.06 5.21
N ARG A 62 4.28 -8.30 4.54
CA ARG A 62 5.34 -9.17 5.06
C ARG A 62 5.88 -8.72 6.42
N GLU A 63 6.07 -7.42 6.62
CA GLU A 63 6.44 -6.85 7.92
C GLU A 63 5.35 -7.06 8.97
N GLY A 64 4.07 -6.91 8.60
CA GLY A 64 2.93 -7.24 9.45
C GLY A 64 2.94 -8.70 9.91
N VAL A 65 3.18 -9.64 9.00
CA VAL A 65 3.31 -11.06 9.35
C VAL A 65 4.50 -11.28 10.29
N ASN A 66 5.64 -10.64 10.04
CA ASN A 66 6.81 -10.73 10.93
C ASN A 66 6.51 -10.23 12.35
N ARG A 67 5.74 -9.15 12.49
CA ARG A 67 5.31 -8.64 13.81
C ARG A 67 4.43 -9.65 14.53
N ASN A 68 3.42 -10.18 13.84
CA ASN A 68 2.52 -11.19 14.40
C ASN A 68 3.27 -12.47 14.83
N TYR A 69 4.22 -12.93 14.02
CA TYR A 69 5.09 -14.05 14.40
C TYR A 69 5.90 -13.73 15.67
N LYS A 70 6.58 -12.57 15.72
CA LYS A 70 7.38 -12.15 16.89
C LYS A 70 6.54 -11.98 18.16
N SER A 71 5.27 -11.65 18.01
CA SER A 71 4.32 -11.51 19.12
C SER A 71 3.64 -12.82 19.52
N ASN A 72 4.06 -13.97 18.95
CA ASN A 72 3.44 -15.28 19.16
C ASN A 72 1.94 -15.32 18.86
N ILE A 73 1.48 -14.44 17.97
CA ILE A 73 0.09 -14.35 17.52
C ILE A 73 -0.23 -15.48 16.54
N ILE A 74 0.75 -15.85 15.70
CA ILE A 74 0.68 -16.89 14.69
C ILE A 74 1.88 -17.83 14.82
N SER A 75 1.73 -19.08 14.38
CA SER A 75 2.82 -20.06 14.39
C SER A 75 3.88 -19.72 13.33
N LEU A 76 5.07 -20.32 13.46
CA LEU A 76 6.14 -20.20 12.45
C LEU A 76 5.65 -20.67 11.07
N GLU A 77 4.98 -21.82 11.03
CA GLU A 77 4.43 -22.43 9.81
C GLU A 77 3.43 -21.50 9.12
N GLN A 78 2.45 -20.98 9.86
CA GLN A 78 1.46 -20.02 9.36
C GLN A 78 2.13 -18.74 8.84
N SER A 79 3.16 -18.25 9.54
CA SER A 79 3.93 -17.09 9.10
C SER A 79 4.71 -17.39 7.81
N MET A 80 5.25 -18.59 7.65
CA MET A 80 5.99 -18.99 6.44
C MET A 80 5.05 -19.14 5.24
N GLU A 81 3.88 -19.74 5.43
CA GLU A 81 2.86 -19.90 4.40
C GLU A 81 2.44 -18.54 3.82
N ILE A 82 1.96 -17.63 4.67
CA ILE A 82 1.52 -16.30 4.22
C ILE A 82 2.65 -15.51 3.55
N LYS A 83 3.88 -15.58 4.08
CA LYS A 83 5.03 -14.90 3.46
C LYS A 83 5.33 -15.44 2.07
N THR A 84 5.22 -16.74 1.89
CA THR A 84 5.43 -17.41 0.60
C THR A 84 4.41 -16.91 -0.41
N GLU A 85 3.12 -16.84 -0.05
CA GLU A 85 2.08 -16.35 -0.95
C GLU A 85 2.25 -14.86 -1.28
N ILE A 86 2.66 -14.02 -0.31
CA ILE A 86 2.97 -12.60 -0.54
C ILE A 86 4.19 -12.44 -1.47
N ASP A 87 5.21 -13.27 -1.31
CA ASP A 87 6.39 -13.25 -2.16
C ASP A 87 6.08 -13.71 -3.58
N GLU A 88 5.20 -14.71 -3.73
CA GLU A 88 4.70 -15.15 -5.03
C GLU A 88 3.90 -14.05 -5.72
N LEU A 89 2.98 -13.38 -5.02
CA LEU A 89 2.27 -12.18 -5.49
C LEU A 89 3.26 -11.14 -6.03
N ARG A 90 4.29 -10.83 -5.24
CA ARG A 90 5.33 -9.86 -5.60
C ARG A 90 6.14 -10.31 -6.81
N SER A 91 6.47 -11.60 -6.92
CA SER A 91 7.18 -12.17 -8.06
C SER A 91 6.34 -12.07 -9.34
N ASN A 92 5.08 -12.46 -9.27
CA ASN A 92 4.12 -12.39 -10.38
C ASN A 92 3.93 -10.96 -10.88
N LEU A 93 3.95 -9.96 -9.98
CA LEU A 93 3.92 -8.55 -10.36
C LEU A 93 5.18 -8.09 -11.10
N ARG A 94 6.37 -8.56 -10.67
CA ARG A 94 7.66 -8.17 -11.28
C ARG A 94 7.85 -8.74 -12.68
N HIS A 95 7.49 -10.00 -12.83
CA HIS A 95 7.76 -10.82 -14.01
C HIS A 95 6.53 -11.02 -14.91
N GLY A 96 5.35 -10.56 -14.46
CA GLY A 96 4.13 -10.62 -15.25
C GLY A 96 4.15 -9.71 -16.49
N PRO A 97 3.22 -9.95 -17.43
CA PRO A 97 3.14 -9.16 -18.65
C PRO A 97 2.79 -7.70 -18.34
N ARG A 98 3.56 -6.79 -18.94
CA ARG A 98 3.38 -5.35 -18.79
C ARG A 98 2.52 -4.79 -19.91
N GLY A 99 1.44 -4.12 -19.53
CA GLY A 99 0.53 -3.52 -20.49
C GLY A 99 0.95 -2.14 -20.95
N LYS A 100 0.82 -1.88 -22.26
CA LYS A 100 0.82 -0.50 -22.76
C LYS A 100 -0.58 0.09 -22.57
N LEU A 101 -0.80 0.71 -21.41
CA LEU A 101 -2.07 1.38 -21.02
C LEU A 101 -2.66 2.26 -22.14
N GLN A 102 -1.80 2.96 -22.89
CA GLN A 102 -2.20 3.83 -23.99
C GLN A 102 -2.84 3.06 -25.16
N LYS A 103 -2.46 1.81 -25.40
CA LYS A 103 -3.02 0.93 -26.44
C LYS A 103 -4.37 0.32 -26.07
N LEU A 104 -4.79 0.45 -24.81
CA LEU A 104 -6.09 -0.05 -24.36
C LEU A 104 -7.20 0.94 -24.72
N GLY A 105 -8.29 0.42 -25.30
CA GLY A 105 -9.53 1.18 -25.46
C GLY A 105 -10.13 1.61 -24.11
N TYR A 106 -10.95 2.66 -24.13
CA TYR A 106 -11.52 3.29 -22.92
C TYR A 106 -12.16 2.29 -21.94
N LEU A 107 -12.98 1.36 -22.42
CA LEU A 107 -13.63 0.36 -21.57
C LEU A 107 -12.65 -0.59 -20.90
N LYS A 108 -11.59 -1.01 -21.61
CA LYS A 108 -10.54 -1.88 -21.03
C LYS A 108 -9.71 -1.10 -20.00
N ARG A 109 -9.39 0.17 -20.26
CA ARG A 109 -8.73 1.04 -19.28
C ARG A 109 -9.56 1.16 -18.00
N ARG A 110 -10.87 1.44 -18.09
CA ARG A 110 -11.74 1.49 -16.90
C ARG A 110 -11.78 0.17 -16.13
N LYS A 111 -11.83 -0.97 -16.83
CA LYS A 111 -11.77 -2.29 -16.18
C LYS A 111 -10.44 -2.50 -15.47
N LEU A 112 -9.34 -2.09 -16.09
CA LEU A 112 -7.99 -2.17 -15.51
C LEU A 112 -7.90 -1.32 -14.24
N VAL A 113 -8.35 -0.06 -14.26
CA VAL A 113 -8.39 0.81 -13.08
C VAL A 113 -9.19 0.19 -11.94
N LYS A 114 -10.34 -0.42 -12.24
CA LYS A 114 -11.15 -1.11 -11.22
C LYS A 114 -10.41 -2.30 -10.60
N LEU A 115 -9.69 -3.09 -11.41
CA LEU A 115 -8.91 -4.22 -10.91
C LEU A 115 -7.71 -3.73 -10.08
N ASP A 116 -6.99 -2.73 -10.55
CA ASP A 116 -5.85 -2.14 -9.82
C ASP A 116 -6.31 -1.58 -8.46
N SER A 117 -7.44 -0.86 -8.44
CA SER A 117 -8.03 -0.35 -7.20
C SER A 117 -8.49 -1.48 -6.26
N LEU A 118 -9.08 -2.55 -6.80
CA LEU A 118 -9.49 -3.71 -6.02
C LEU A 118 -8.29 -4.39 -5.36
N VAL A 119 -7.25 -4.70 -6.13
CA VAL A 119 -6.01 -5.34 -5.63
C VAL A 119 -5.40 -4.51 -4.50
N ILE A 120 -5.30 -3.19 -4.68
CA ILE A 120 -4.76 -2.29 -3.65
C ILE A 120 -5.63 -2.33 -2.39
N LYS A 121 -6.96 -2.26 -2.54
CA LYS A 121 -7.89 -2.31 -1.43
C LYS A 121 -7.74 -3.62 -0.63
N LEU A 122 -7.67 -4.76 -1.32
CA LEU A 122 -7.49 -6.07 -0.69
C LEU A 122 -6.17 -6.14 0.09
N MET A 123 -5.07 -5.64 -0.49
CA MET A 123 -3.78 -5.56 0.21
C MET A 123 -3.80 -4.61 1.41
N ASP A 124 -4.48 -3.46 1.31
CA ASP A 124 -4.65 -2.54 2.44
C ASP A 124 -5.51 -3.19 3.54
N THR A 125 -6.50 -4.01 3.19
CA THR A 125 -7.27 -4.82 4.15
C THR A 125 -6.38 -5.87 4.83
N ILE A 126 -5.55 -6.61 4.08
CA ILE A 126 -4.58 -7.56 4.67
C ILE A 126 -3.68 -6.86 5.69
N ILE A 127 -3.11 -5.70 5.31
CA ILE A 127 -2.23 -4.93 6.21
C ILE A 127 -3.00 -4.49 7.46
N SER A 128 -4.23 -4.00 7.30
CA SER A 128 -5.08 -3.56 8.41
C SER A 128 -5.42 -4.71 9.35
N ASP A 129 -5.74 -5.89 8.82
CA ASP A 129 -6.04 -7.08 9.60
C ASP A 129 -4.80 -7.55 10.36
N LEU A 130 -3.62 -7.55 9.71
CA LEU A 130 -2.33 -7.86 10.35
C LEU A 130 -1.91 -6.84 11.42
N GLU A 131 -2.44 -5.62 11.37
CA GLU A 131 -2.21 -4.60 12.41
C GLU A 131 -3.26 -4.68 13.53
N SER A 132 -4.40 -5.31 13.26
CA SER A 132 -5.44 -5.56 14.25
C SER A 132 -5.02 -6.66 15.23
N LYS A 133 -5.29 -6.48 16.52
CA LYS A 133 -4.92 -7.45 17.57
C LYS A 133 -5.88 -8.65 17.66
N ASN A 134 -6.75 -8.87 16.67
CA ASN A 134 -7.79 -9.89 16.75
C ASN A 134 -7.36 -11.16 16.00
N ASN A 135 -7.07 -12.22 16.76
CA ASN A 135 -6.23 -13.34 16.30
C ASN A 135 -6.97 -14.54 15.72
N GLN A 136 -8.19 -14.84 16.15
CA GLN A 136 -8.75 -16.19 15.94
C GLN A 136 -8.94 -16.56 14.47
N GLU A 137 -9.08 -15.57 13.58
CA GLU A 137 -9.34 -15.80 12.15
C GLU A 137 -8.31 -15.13 11.23
N LEU A 138 -7.25 -14.53 11.79
CA LEU A 138 -6.31 -13.68 11.04
C LEU A 138 -5.72 -14.38 9.82
N ILE A 139 -5.26 -15.63 10.02
CA ILE A 139 -4.65 -16.44 8.96
C ILE A 139 -5.64 -16.75 7.84
N SER A 140 -6.83 -17.25 8.20
CA SER A 140 -7.87 -17.60 7.23
C SER A 140 -8.30 -16.39 6.39
N LYS A 141 -8.46 -15.22 7.01
CA LYS A 141 -8.78 -13.97 6.33
C LYS A 141 -7.66 -13.54 5.40
N CYS A 142 -6.41 -13.57 5.87
CA CYS A 142 -5.25 -13.24 5.03
C CYS A 142 -5.18 -14.15 3.79
N SER A 143 -5.31 -15.46 3.96
CA SER A 143 -5.25 -16.41 2.84
C SER A 143 -6.39 -16.16 1.81
N ILE A 144 -7.61 -15.92 2.27
CA ILE A 144 -8.75 -15.55 1.39
C ILE A 144 -8.44 -14.28 0.61
N LEU A 145 -8.00 -13.22 1.30
CA LEU A 145 -7.71 -11.93 0.68
C LEU A 145 -6.53 -12.02 -0.30
N ILE A 146 -5.51 -12.82 0.01
CA ILE A 146 -4.37 -13.08 -0.88
C ILE A 146 -4.84 -13.78 -2.15
N LYS A 147 -5.69 -14.80 -2.02
CA LYS A 147 -6.29 -15.49 -3.16
C LYS A 147 -7.12 -14.54 -4.04
N GLU A 148 -7.98 -13.73 -3.44
CA GLU A 148 -8.76 -12.71 -4.16
C GLU A 148 -7.86 -11.69 -4.88
N THR A 149 -6.75 -11.31 -4.24
CA THR A 149 -5.74 -10.42 -4.82
C THR A 149 -5.09 -11.07 -6.05
N ASN A 150 -4.70 -12.34 -5.95
CA ASN A 150 -4.14 -13.13 -7.05
C ASN A 150 -5.12 -13.28 -8.22
N ASP A 151 -6.39 -13.53 -7.94
CA ASP A 151 -7.43 -13.63 -8.96
C ASP A 151 -7.62 -12.30 -9.71
N ALA A 152 -7.64 -11.18 -8.98
CA ALA A 152 -7.73 -9.86 -9.57
C ALA A 152 -6.50 -9.50 -10.41
N LEU A 153 -5.29 -9.85 -9.95
CA LEU A 153 -4.05 -9.71 -10.72
C LEU A 153 -4.03 -10.60 -11.97
N THR A 154 -4.56 -11.82 -11.90
CA THR A 154 -4.69 -12.71 -13.06
C THR A 154 -5.61 -12.10 -14.11
N ARG A 155 -6.77 -11.55 -13.69
CA ARG A 155 -7.69 -10.84 -14.59
C ARG A 155 -7.03 -9.60 -15.20
N ARG A 156 -6.26 -8.86 -14.40
CA ARG A 156 -5.48 -7.70 -14.83
C ARG A 156 -4.50 -8.09 -15.94
N THR A 157 -3.69 -9.12 -15.69
CA THR A 157 -2.75 -9.72 -16.64
C THR A 157 -3.42 -10.07 -17.97
N ARG A 158 -4.59 -10.72 -17.95
CA ARG A 158 -5.34 -11.04 -19.19
C ARG A 158 -5.77 -9.80 -19.98
N LEU A 159 -6.10 -8.69 -19.31
CA LEU A 159 -6.48 -7.45 -20.01
C LEU A 159 -5.29 -6.79 -20.71
N VAL A 160 -4.07 -6.98 -20.18
CA VAL A 160 -2.87 -6.32 -20.68
C VAL A 160 -2.01 -7.21 -21.58
N ALA A 161 -2.15 -8.54 -21.51
CA ALA A 161 -1.35 -9.51 -22.25
C ALA A 161 -1.36 -9.25 -23.77
N ASN A 162 -2.52 -8.88 -24.33
CA ASN A 162 -2.68 -8.62 -25.76
C ASN A 162 -2.38 -7.16 -26.17
N THR A 163 -1.68 -6.41 -25.31
CA THR A 163 -1.20 -5.06 -25.64
C THR A 163 0.32 -5.00 -25.87
N GLY A 164 0.98 -6.15 -25.72
CA GLY A 164 2.37 -6.36 -26.08
C GLY A 164 2.51 -6.60 -27.59
N ASP A 165 2.95 -5.54 -28.26
CA ASP A 165 3.73 -5.44 -29.50
C ASP A 165 3.99 -3.93 -29.70
#